data_AF-F3QI32-F1
#
_entry.id   AF-F3QI32-F1
#
_cell.length_a   1.000
_cell.length_b   1.000
_cell.length_c   1.000
_cell.angle_alpha   90.00
_cell.angle_beta   90.00
_cell.angle_gamma   90.00
#
_symmetry.space_group_name_H-M   'P 1'
#
loop_
_entity.id
_entity.type
_entity.pdbx_description
1 polymer ?
#
loop_
_entity_poly.entity_id
_entity_poly.type
_entity_poly.pdbx_seq_one_letter_code
_entity_poly.pdbx_strand_id
1 'polypeptide(L)'
;MLTENELIKFRRELHSYPETGWCEFVTTHKIVEKLRSFGLDPIYGRQVINPEFVAGRNPAKVEEAKKAALDKGVPPEFIESMQDYTGVAAIFETGRPGPVLAIRFDMDCVDVDEAHEAGHRPFDEGWASTNPGHMHSCGHDGHTTMGIAVCNWIQENLDQFCGTIKVVFQPAEEGVRGARPMTETGIFDDVDFFFGNHLGFNLPTGTISPEPGVFLASTKLDATFTGLAAHSGADPQKGKNALLAGAAAALAIHGITRPIGEVTALNVGTLVAGQGRNVVAPNAFMQLEVRGETEELNAYMRDQAIRKIKASADMYDCQVDIVKAGEATEFKPDQEAIELAYIAARNVTTEELARPLGLKLGSEDCTIMLRRVQQHGGKGTFVVFGCRTSAGHHQRLFDFDEEVIGIALRFYQNLIPMIVGIK
;
A
#
# COMPACT_ATOMS: atom_id res chain seq x y z
N MET A 1 -11.54 24.63 10.52
CA MET A 1 -11.09 23.23 10.68
C MET A 1 -12.26 22.28 10.71
N LEU A 2 -12.14 21.15 10.01
CA LEU A 2 -13.00 19.99 10.20
C LEU A 2 -13.03 19.58 11.68
N THR A 3 -14.22 19.24 12.17
CA THR A 3 -14.39 18.67 13.51
C THR A 3 -13.94 17.21 13.53
N GLU A 4 -13.59 16.72 14.73
CA GLU A 4 -13.24 15.31 14.94
C GLU A 4 -14.35 14.36 14.48
N ASN A 5 -15.62 14.71 14.75
CA ASN A 5 -16.78 13.93 14.29
C ASN A 5 -16.89 13.86 12.76
N GLU A 6 -16.53 14.92 12.04
CA GLU A 6 -16.53 14.91 10.57
C GLU A 6 -15.42 14.02 10.01
N LEU A 7 -14.25 13.99 10.66
CA LEU A 7 -13.15 13.09 10.29
C LEU A 7 -13.51 11.63 10.56
N ILE A 8 -14.05 11.33 11.75
CA ILE A 8 -14.52 9.99 12.12
C ILE A 8 -15.59 9.50 11.14
N LYS A 9 -16.55 10.37 10.80
CA LYS A 9 -17.58 10.04 9.81
C LYS A 9 -16.96 9.71 8.45
N PHE A 10 -16.02 10.53 7.98
CA PHE A 10 -15.34 10.29 6.72
C PHE A 10 -14.55 8.97 6.72
N ARG A 11 -13.81 8.67 7.79
CA ARG A 11 -13.12 7.37 7.97
C ARG A 11 -14.10 6.21 7.85
N ARG A 12 -15.20 6.24 8.60
CA ARG A 12 -16.21 5.16 8.61
C ARG A 12 -16.91 5.01 7.26
N GLU A 13 -17.11 6.11 6.53
CA GLU A 13 -17.62 6.06 5.15
C GLU A 13 -16.64 5.35 4.20
N LEU A 14 -15.32 5.53 4.36
CA LEU A 14 -14.31 4.76 3.63
C LEU A 14 -14.32 3.30 4.07
N HIS A 15 -14.29 3.05 5.38
CA HIS A 15 -14.32 1.71 5.97
C HIS A 15 -15.49 0.86 5.46
N SER A 16 -16.68 1.45 5.36
CA SER A 16 -17.90 0.75 4.94
C SER A 16 -17.89 0.26 3.49
N TYR A 17 -17.02 0.81 2.64
CA TYR A 17 -16.87 0.35 1.26
C TYR A 17 -15.37 0.34 0.89
N PRO A 18 -14.65 -0.67 1.37
CA PRO A 18 -13.22 -0.82 1.14
C PRO A 18 -12.96 -1.32 -0.28
N GLU A 19 -11.92 -0.81 -0.92
CA GLU A 19 -11.53 -1.15 -2.29
C GLU A 19 -10.08 -1.61 -2.35
N THR A 20 -9.82 -2.74 -3.02
CA THR A 20 -8.47 -3.31 -3.15
C THR A 20 -7.62 -2.52 -4.13
N GLY A 21 -6.31 -2.72 -4.09
CA GLY A 21 -5.36 -2.01 -4.94
C GLY A 21 -5.70 -2.02 -6.43
N TRP A 22 -5.63 -0.84 -7.06
CA TRP A 22 -6.05 -0.52 -8.44
C TRP A 22 -7.57 -0.45 -8.69
N CYS A 23 -8.40 -0.70 -7.68
CA CYS A 23 -9.86 -0.72 -7.78
C CYS A 23 -10.54 0.38 -6.95
N GLU A 24 -9.78 1.31 -6.39
CA GLU A 24 -10.18 2.35 -5.44
C GLU A 24 -10.93 3.55 -6.09
N PHE A 25 -11.89 3.28 -6.96
CA PHE A 25 -12.60 4.30 -7.73
C PHE A 25 -13.52 5.16 -6.85
N VAL A 26 -14.29 4.52 -5.96
CA VAL A 26 -15.16 5.23 -5.01
C VAL A 26 -14.34 6.04 -4.01
N THR A 27 -13.24 5.46 -3.52
CA THR A 27 -12.31 6.08 -2.58
C THR A 27 -11.62 7.29 -3.20
N THR A 28 -11.08 7.15 -4.42
CA THR A 28 -10.50 8.28 -5.18
C THR A 28 -11.53 9.40 -5.30
N HIS A 29 -12.77 9.09 -5.69
CA HIS A 29 -13.83 10.08 -5.83
C HIS A 29 -14.13 10.81 -4.52
N LYS A 30 -14.29 10.08 -3.41
CA LYS A 30 -14.53 10.66 -2.08
C LYS A 30 -13.40 11.58 -1.64
N ILE A 31 -12.14 11.19 -1.86
CA ILE A 31 -10.98 12.04 -1.55
C ILE A 31 -11.02 13.32 -2.38
N VAL A 32 -11.21 13.21 -3.70
CA VAL A 32 -11.23 14.38 -4.60
C VAL A 32 -12.36 15.34 -4.26
N GLU A 33 -13.58 14.86 -4.02
CA GLU A 33 -14.71 15.71 -3.64
C GLU A 33 -14.46 16.39 -2.28
N LYS A 34 -13.85 15.68 -1.34
CA LYS A 34 -13.50 16.27 -0.04
C LYS A 34 -12.45 17.37 -0.20
N LEU A 35 -11.41 17.17 -1.01
CA LEU A 35 -10.40 18.19 -1.30
C LEU A 35 -11.00 19.40 -2.05
N ARG A 36 -11.86 19.16 -3.03
CA ARG A 36 -12.61 20.22 -3.74
C ARG A 36 -13.47 21.05 -2.80
N SER A 37 -14.06 20.43 -1.77
CA SER A 37 -14.82 21.16 -0.74
C SER A 37 -13.98 22.16 0.06
N PHE A 38 -12.65 22.02 0.07
CA PHE A 38 -11.71 22.98 0.66
C PHE A 38 -11.26 24.07 -0.33
N GLY A 39 -11.76 24.04 -1.57
CA GLY A 39 -11.32 24.93 -2.65
C GLY A 39 -10.01 24.49 -3.32
N LEU A 40 -9.64 23.22 -3.20
CA LEU A 40 -8.46 22.63 -3.86
C LEU A 40 -8.85 22.03 -5.22
N ASP A 41 -7.88 21.99 -6.14
CA ASP A 41 -7.98 21.27 -7.41
C ASP A 41 -6.91 20.17 -7.45
N PRO A 42 -7.20 18.97 -6.89
CA PRO A 42 -6.22 17.90 -6.85
C PRO A 42 -6.04 17.24 -8.22
N ILE A 43 -4.84 16.72 -8.48
CA ILE A 43 -4.59 15.83 -9.61
C ILE A 43 -4.86 14.37 -9.20
N TYR A 44 -5.34 13.55 -10.13
CA TYR A 44 -5.74 12.18 -9.82
C TYR A 44 -5.70 11.23 -11.02
N GLY A 45 -5.87 9.94 -10.74
CA GLY A 45 -5.85 8.86 -11.71
C GLY A 45 -4.56 8.85 -12.53
N ARG A 46 -4.65 8.83 -13.86
CA ARG A 46 -3.46 8.78 -14.72
C ARG A 46 -2.51 9.97 -14.55
N GLN A 47 -2.97 11.11 -14.03
CA GLN A 47 -2.08 12.26 -13.77
C GLN A 47 -1.03 11.95 -12.69
N VAL A 48 -1.32 11.01 -11.80
CA VAL A 48 -0.43 10.61 -10.70
C VAL A 48 0.07 9.16 -10.83
N ILE A 49 -0.26 8.47 -11.92
CA ILE A 49 0.14 7.08 -12.17
C ILE A 49 0.73 6.96 -13.56
N ASN A 50 2.01 6.56 -13.66
CA ASN A 50 2.63 6.18 -14.91
C ASN A 50 2.26 4.73 -15.30
N PRO A 51 1.47 4.51 -16.37
CA PRO A 51 1.01 3.18 -16.78
C PRO A 51 2.11 2.16 -17.08
N GLU A 52 3.28 2.61 -17.52
CA GLU A 52 4.39 1.72 -17.94
C GLU A 52 4.98 0.93 -16.77
N PHE A 53 4.76 1.41 -15.54
CA PHE A 53 5.33 0.86 -14.32
C PHE A 53 4.27 0.21 -13.41
N VAL A 54 3.03 0.08 -13.88
CA VAL A 54 1.95 -0.55 -13.12
C VAL A 54 2.15 -2.07 -13.09
N ALA A 55 2.25 -2.62 -11.89
CA ALA A 55 2.42 -4.06 -11.65
C ALA A 55 1.22 -4.66 -10.92
N GLY A 56 0.99 -5.97 -11.12
CA GLY A 56 -0.03 -6.73 -10.39
C GLY A 56 -1.46 -6.23 -10.56
N ARG A 57 -1.76 -5.53 -11.68
CA ARG A 57 -3.10 -5.01 -12.02
C ARG A 57 -3.88 -6.02 -12.83
N ASN A 58 -5.14 -6.25 -12.47
CA ASN A 58 -6.06 -7.12 -13.21
C ASN A 58 -7.12 -6.26 -13.93
N PRO A 59 -7.08 -6.16 -15.28
CA PRO A 59 -8.04 -5.35 -16.04
C PRO A 59 -9.51 -5.75 -15.81
N ALA A 60 -9.81 -7.04 -15.65
CA ALA A 60 -11.20 -7.48 -15.42
C ALA A 60 -11.73 -6.99 -14.07
N LYS A 61 -10.92 -7.08 -13.01
CA LYS A 61 -11.27 -6.52 -11.70
C LYS A 61 -11.48 -5.01 -11.76
N VAL A 62 -10.69 -4.29 -12.56
CA VAL A 62 -10.85 -2.85 -12.75
C VAL A 62 -12.18 -2.50 -13.43
N GLU A 63 -12.58 -3.24 -14.48
CA GLU A 63 -13.89 -3.03 -15.11
C GLU A 63 -15.04 -3.30 -14.13
N GLU A 64 -14.93 -4.36 -13.31
CA GLU A 64 -15.90 -4.67 -12.25
C GLU A 64 -15.98 -3.54 -11.22
N ALA A 65 -14.82 -3.02 -10.78
CA ALA A 65 -14.74 -1.93 -9.83
C ALA A 65 -15.32 -0.61 -10.37
N LYS A 66 -15.06 -0.26 -11.64
CA LYS A 66 -15.68 0.90 -12.30
C LYS A 66 -17.21 0.78 -12.33
N LYS A 67 -17.73 -0.41 -12.65
CA LYS A 67 -19.18 -0.66 -12.61
C LYS A 67 -19.73 -0.49 -11.19
N ALA A 68 -19.05 -1.06 -10.19
CA ALA A 68 -19.45 -0.92 -8.80
C ALA A 68 -19.42 0.56 -8.34
N ALA A 69 -18.45 1.35 -8.81
CA ALA A 69 -18.38 2.78 -8.53
C ALA A 69 -19.57 3.57 -9.11
N LEU A 70 -20.01 3.24 -10.33
CA LEU A 70 -21.24 3.77 -10.91
C LEU A 70 -22.47 3.44 -10.05
N ASP A 71 -22.59 2.17 -9.63
CA ASP A 71 -23.68 1.71 -8.76
C ASP A 71 -23.67 2.40 -7.38
N LYS A 72 -22.50 2.87 -6.93
CA LYS A 72 -22.30 3.67 -5.71
C LYS A 72 -22.45 5.17 -5.91
N GLY A 73 -22.81 5.61 -7.12
CA GLY A 73 -23.13 7.01 -7.42
C GLY A 73 -21.94 7.88 -7.81
N VAL A 74 -20.77 7.29 -8.11
CA VAL A 74 -19.67 8.05 -8.71
C VAL A 74 -20.09 8.49 -10.12
N PRO A 75 -19.97 9.78 -10.48
CA PRO A 75 -20.37 10.27 -11.79
C PRO A 75 -19.59 9.58 -12.93
N PRO A 76 -20.25 9.15 -14.03
CA PRO A 76 -19.57 8.52 -15.16
C PRO A 76 -18.42 9.37 -15.73
N GLU A 77 -18.63 10.68 -15.85
CA GLU A 77 -17.61 11.63 -16.32
C GLU A 77 -16.40 11.69 -15.40
N PHE A 78 -16.58 11.45 -14.09
CA PHE A 78 -15.49 11.39 -13.14
C PHE A 78 -14.66 10.13 -13.37
N ILE A 79 -15.30 8.97 -13.51
CA ILE A 79 -14.62 7.70 -13.81
C ILE A 79 -13.86 7.78 -15.14
N GLU A 80 -14.46 8.37 -16.18
CA GLU A 80 -13.78 8.59 -17.46
C GLU A 80 -12.54 9.49 -17.30
N SER A 81 -12.64 10.56 -16.49
CA SER A 81 -11.52 11.48 -16.24
C SER A 81 -10.33 10.83 -15.51
N MET A 82 -10.58 9.74 -14.76
CA MET A 82 -9.53 8.96 -14.09
C MET A 82 -8.67 8.14 -15.08
N GLN A 83 -9.19 7.88 -16.28
CA GLN A 83 -8.54 7.08 -17.33
C GLN A 83 -8.07 5.70 -16.85
N ASP A 84 -8.94 4.99 -16.12
CA ASP A 84 -8.72 3.63 -15.59
C ASP A 84 -7.68 3.47 -14.47
N TYR A 85 -7.22 4.58 -13.87
CA TYR A 85 -6.28 4.58 -12.74
C TYR A 85 -6.84 5.33 -11.53
N THR A 86 -6.44 4.91 -10.35
CA THR A 86 -6.81 5.48 -9.04
C THR A 86 -5.63 6.22 -8.44
N GLY A 87 -5.87 6.96 -7.35
CA GLY A 87 -4.84 7.75 -6.65
C GLY A 87 -5.04 9.24 -6.83
N VAL A 88 -4.57 10.02 -5.85
CA VAL A 88 -4.79 11.47 -5.76
C VAL A 88 -3.52 12.16 -5.24
N ALA A 89 -3.25 13.37 -5.69
CA ALA A 89 -2.31 14.27 -5.03
C ALA A 89 -2.87 15.70 -4.95
N ALA A 90 -2.76 16.29 -3.76
CA ALA A 90 -3.01 17.70 -3.52
C ALA A 90 -1.68 18.46 -3.46
N ILE A 91 -1.53 19.47 -4.31
CA ILE A 91 -0.31 20.29 -4.39
C ILE A 91 -0.65 21.70 -3.91
N PHE A 92 0.04 22.15 -2.87
CA PHE A 92 -0.12 23.44 -2.24
C PHE A 92 1.10 24.31 -2.56
N GLU A 93 0.99 25.13 -3.61
CA GLU A 93 2.02 26.10 -3.96
C GLU A 93 1.76 27.41 -3.21
N THR A 94 2.70 27.82 -2.35
CA THR A 94 2.54 29.05 -1.56
C THR A 94 2.81 30.33 -2.37
N GLY A 95 3.44 30.19 -3.55
CA GLY A 95 3.97 31.30 -4.34
C GLY A 95 5.20 31.99 -3.73
N ARG A 96 5.73 31.47 -2.61
CA ARG A 96 6.90 32.00 -1.90
C ARG A 96 8.06 31.00 -2.01
N PRO A 97 9.30 31.44 -2.24
CA PRO A 97 10.45 30.55 -2.26
C PRO A 97 10.59 29.77 -0.95
N GLY A 98 10.87 28.48 -1.04
CA GLY A 98 11.04 27.59 0.10
C GLY A 98 11.16 26.14 -0.36
N PRO A 99 11.36 25.20 0.58
CA PRO A 99 11.54 23.80 0.24
C PRO A 99 10.23 23.13 -0.18
N VAL A 100 10.36 21.95 -0.77
CA VAL A 100 9.25 21.09 -1.15
C VAL A 100 9.12 19.93 -0.16
N LEU A 101 7.96 19.85 0.51
CA LEU A 101 7.60 18.77 1.43
C LEU A 101 6.59 17.83 0.77
N ALA A 102 6.83 16.53 0.81
CA ALA A 102 5.85 15.50 0.45
C ALA A 102 5.45 14.65 1.65
N ILE A 103 4.14 14.42 1.81
CA ILE A 103 3.55 13.56 2.85
C ILE A 103 2.67 12.53 2.15
N ARG A 104 2.89 11.25 2.43
CA ARG A 104 2.16 10.15 1.80
C ARG A 104 1.17 9.51 2.78
N PHE A 105 -0.02 9.20 2.28
CA PHE A 105 -1.03 8.34 2.88
C PHE A 105 -1.46 7.31 1.83
N ASP A 106 -1.60 6.05 2.17
CA ASP A 106 -2.18 5.02 1.29
C ASP A 106 -3.71 4.96 1.47
N MET A 107 -4.40 4.27 0.57
CA MET A 107 -5.86 4.28 0.52
C MET A 107 -6.52 2.95 0.15
N ASP A 108 -5.77 1.92 -0.24
CA ASP A 108 -6.35 0.62 -0.59
C ASP A 108 -6.68 -0.24 0.64
N CYS A 109 -7.47 -1.29 0.42
CA CYS A 109 -7.79 -2.27 1.45
C CYS A 109 -7.14 -3.64 1.18
N VAL A 110 -7.31 -4.56 2.13
CA VAL A 110 -6.86 -5.95 2.02
C VAL A 110 -8.01 -6.85 1.53
N ASP A 111 -7.66 -7.93 0.83
CA ASP A 111 -8.56 -9.05 0.50
C ASP A 111 -8.82 -9.93 1.75
N VAL A 112 -9.46 -9.34 2.77
CA VAL A 112 -9.88 -9.98 4.03
C VAL A 112 -11.38 -9.78 4.23
N ASP A 113 -12.08 -10.85 4.56
CA ASP A 113 -13.51 -10.81 4.89
C ASP A 113 -13.72 -10.28 6.32
N GLU A 114 -14.40 -9.15 6.47
CA GLU A 114 -14.68 -8.55 7.77
C GLU A 114 -15.67 -9.38 8.59
N ALA A 115 -15.51 -9.40 9.91
CA ALA A 115 -16.42 -10.11 10.79
C ALA A 115 -17.78 -9.38 10.93
N HIS A 116 -18.88 -10.04 10.58
CA HIS A 116 -20.24 -9.53 10.76
C HIS A 116 -20.90 -10.22 11.98
N GLU A 117 -20.29 -10.05 13.15
CA GLU A 117 -20.73 -10.68 14.40
C GLU A 117 -20.69 -9.72 15.59
N ALA A 118 -21.54 -9.98 16.59
CA ALA A 118 -21.68 -9.13 17.76
C ALA A 118 -20.36 -9.03 18.55
N GLY A 119 -20.00 -7.83 18.96
CA GLY A 119 -18.73 -7.53 19.63
C GLY A 119 -17.64 -7.00 18.70
N HIS A 120 -17.88 -7.00 17.38
CA HIS A 120 -17.07 -6.27 16.42
C HIS A 120 -17.64 -4.86 16.23
N ARG A 121 -16.97 -3.84 16.77
CA ARG A 121 -17.46 -2.45 16.82
C ARG A 121 -17.96 -1.91 15.46
N PRO A 122 -17.24 -2.10 14.33
CA PRO A 122 -17.76 -1.72 13.01
C PRO A 122 -19.13 -2.32 12.69
N PHE A 123 -19.34 -3.60 13.02
CA PHE A 123 -20.61 -4.28 12.77
C PHE A 123 -21.70 -3.79 13.74
N ASP A 124 -21.39 -3.72 15.03
CA ASP A 124 -22.33 -3.29 16.07
C ASP A 124 -22.83 -1.85 15.84
N GLU A 125 -21.98 -0.97 15.32
CA GLU A 125 -22.29 0.43 15.03
C GLU A 125 -22.75 0.68 13.57
N GLY A 126 -22.85 -0.37 12.73
CA GLY A 126 -23.45 -0.29 11.40
C GLY A 126 -22.57 0.32 10.30
N TRP A 127 -21.25 0.22 10.41
CA TRP A 127 -20.28 0.72 9.43
C TRP A 127 -19.20 -0.30 8.99
N ALA A 128 -19.37 -1.58 9.34
CA ALA A 128 -18.60 -2.68 8.76
C ALA A 128 -18.70 -2.71 7.23
N SER A 129 -17.72 -3.33 6.58
CA SER A 129 -17.61 -3.47 5.14
C SER A 129 -18.90 -3.99 4.51
N THR A 130 -19.31 -3.29 3.46
CA THR A 130 -20.40 -3.71 2.57
C THR A 130 -19.88 -4.33 1.26
N ASN A 131 -18.56 -4.51 1.15
CA ASN A 131 -17.89 -5.13 0.01
C ASN A 131 -17.33 -6.51 0.42
N PRO A 132 -18.02 -7.63 0.12
CA PRO A 132 -17.65 -8.95 0.63
C PRO A 132 -16.22 -9.35 0.28
N GLY A 133 -15.51 -9.94 1.24
CA GLY A 133 -14.11 -10.35 1.07
C GLY A 133 -13.09 -9.21 1.11
N HIS A 134 -13.51 -7.97 1.40
CA HIS A 134 -12.65 -6.78 1.46
C HIS A 134 -12.85 -6.01 2.77
N MET A 135 -11.74 -5.55 3.36
CA MET A 135 -11.72 -4.82 4.62
C MET A 135 -10.50 -3.91 4.73
N HIS A 136 -10.64 -2.69 5.27
CA HIS A 136 -9.51 -1.86 5.68
C HIS A 136 -8.86 -2.39 6.97
N SER A 137 -8.32 -3.61 6.90
CA SER A 137 -7.71 -4.32 8.03
C SER A 137 -6.23 -3.98 8.27
N CYS A 138 -5.70 -2.99 7.53
CA CYS A 138 -4.39 -2.37 7.75
C CYS A 138 -4.51 -0.88 8.18
N GLY A 139 -5.73 -0.33 8.23
CA GLY A 139 -5.99 1.03 8.70
C GLY A 139 -5.84 2.15 7.67
N HIS A 140 -5.78 1.84 6.37
CA HIS A 140 -5.60 2.83 5.29
C HIS A 140 -6.77 3.81 5.15
N ASP A 141 -7.98 3.43 5.61
CA ASP A 141 -9.10 4.36 5.82
C ASP A 141 -8.75 5.46 6.84
N GLY A 142 -8.01 5.09 7.88
CA GLY A 142 -7.41 6.01 8.85
C GLY A 142 -6.32 6.88 8.24
N HIS A 143 -5.37 6.30 7.51
CA HIS A 143 -4.31 7.06 6.83
C HIS A 143 -4.90 8.10 5.87
N THR A 144 -5.83 7.69 5.01
CA THR A 144 -6.53 8.60 4.10
C THR A 144 -7.26 9.72 4.86
N THR A 145 -7.91 9.39 5.98
CA THR A 145 -8.59 10.41 6.81
C THR A 145 -7.60 11.38 7.47
N MET A 146 -6.44 10.91 7.92
CA MET A 146 -5.36 11.78 8.40
C MET A 146 -4.89 12.73 7.30
N GLY A 147 -4.71 12.23 6.07
CA GLY A 147 -4.35 13.05 4.92
C GLY A 147 -5.38 14.15 4.62
N ILE A 148 -6.68 13.83 4.68
CA ILE A 148 -7.75 14.83 4.54
C ILE A 148 -7.68 15.91 5.63
N ALA A 149 -7.44 15.49 6.88
CA ALA A 149 -7.30 16.43 7.99
C ALA A 149 -6.11 17.38 7.78
N VAL A 150 -4.97 16.84 7.33
CA VAL A 150 -3.75 17.60 7.01
C VAL A 150 -4.01 18.57 5.86
N CYS A 151 -4.63 18.13 4.77
CA CYS A 151 -4.97 18.99 3.63
C CYS A 151 -5.86 20.17 4.04
N ASN A 152 -6.91 19.92 4.83
CA ASN A 152 -7.79 20.99 5.31
C ASN A 152 -7.02 22.01 6.16
N TRP A 153 -6.16 21.55 7.06
CA TRP A 153 -5.36 22.44 7.90
C TRP A 153 -4.33 23.24 7.10
N ILE A 154 -3.65 22.63 6.13
CA ILE A 154 -2.71 23.34 5.24
C ILE A 154 -3.46 24.45 4.51
N GLN A 155 -4.63 24.14 3.93
CA GLN A 155 -5.41 25.12 3.17
C GLN A 155 -5.83 26.33 4.01
N GLU A 156 -6.22 26.11 5.26
CA GLU A 156 -6.59 27.18 6.20
C GLU A 156 -5.40 28.07 6.64
N ASN A 157 -4.17 27.61 6.44
CA ASN A 157 -2.95 28.30 6.88
C ASN A 157 -1.95 28.56 5.72
N LEU A 158 -2.39 28.37 4.47
CA LEU A 158 -1.51 28.38 3.29
C LEU A 158 -0.79 29.72 3.11
N ASP A 159 -1.39 30.82 3.56
CA ASP A 159 -0.85 32.17 3.51
C ASP A 159 0.34 32.40 4.46
N GLN A 160 0.53 31.52 5.45
CA GLN A 160 1.61 31.59 6.43
C GLN A 160 2.87 30.84 5.98
N PHE A 161 2.75 29.87 5.07
CA PHE A 161 3.86 28.98 4.70
C PHE A 161 4.69 29.49 3.53
N CYS A 162 5.92 28.99 3.36
CA CYS A 162 6.69 29.17 2.13
C CYS A 162 6.81 27.83 1.38
N GLY A 163 7.45 27.83 0.20
CA GLY A 163 7.71 26.59 -0.56
C GLY A 163 6.46 25.92 -1.13
N THR A 164 6.51 24.58 -1.20
CA THR A 164 5.44 23.74 -1.74
C THR A 164 5.19 22.56 -0.81
N ILE A 165 3.91 22.22 -0.58
CA ILE A 165 3.53 21.01 0.15
C ILE A 165 2.76 20.09 -0.80
N LYS A 166 3.12 18.80 -0.86
CA LYS A 166 2.47 17.76 -1.66
C LYS A 166 1.90 16.71 -0.71
N VAL A 167 0.59 16.52 -0.73
CA VAL A 167 -0.07 15.43 0.02
C VAL A 167 -0.56 14.39 -0.98
N VAL A 168 -0.06 13.17 -0.84
CA VAL A 168 -0.26 12.09 -1.81
C VAL A 168 -1.10 10.98 -1.18
N PHE A 169 -2.17 10.59 -1.88
CA PHE A 169 -3.04 9.46 -1.56
C PHE A 169 -2.76 8.33 -2.55
N GLN A 170 -1.97 7.36 -2.08
CA GLN A 170 -1.42 6.30 -2.89
C GLN A 170 -2.38 5.10 -2.99
N PRO A 171 -2.66 4.59 -4.20
CA PRO A 171 -3.33 3.31 -4.38
C PRO A 171 -2.39 2.11 -4.18
N ALA A 172 -2.95 0.93 -4.00
CA ALA A 172 -2.26 -0.36 -4.16
C ALA A 172 -0.97 -0.58 -3.33
N GLU A 173 -0.91 -0.08 -2.09
CA GLU A 173 0.21 -0.31 -1.15
C GLU A 173 0.35 -1.78 -0.78
N GLU A 174 -0.76 -2.51 -0.54
CA GLU A 174 -0.74 -3.84 0.09
C GLU A 174 0.07 -4.90 -0.71
N GLY A 175 0.08 -4.70 -2.03
CA GLY A 175 0.85 -5.52 -2.97
C GLY A 175 2.25 -5.01 -3.25
N VAL A 176 2.65 -3.92 -2.61
CA VAL A 176 3.80 -3.06 -2.92
C VAL A 176 3.83 -2.65 -4.39
N ARG A 177 2.73 -2.05 -4.88
CA ARG A 177 2.47 -1.82 -6.32
C ARG A 177 2.31 -0.36 -6.70
N GLY A 178 1.87 0.48 -5.78
CA GLY A 178 1.48 1.86 -6.08
C GLY A 178 2.64 2.82 -6.16
N ALA A 179 3.66 2.62 -5.33
CA ALA A 179 4.69 3.64 -5.16
C ALA A 179 5.55 3.84 -6.40
N ARG A 180 5.88 2.74 -7.10
CA ARG A 180 6.71 2.78 -8.31
C ARG A 180 6.06 3.62 -9.42
N PRO A 181 4.83 3.32 -9.90
CA PRO A 181 4.22 4.10 -10.96
C PRO A 181 3.89 5.55 -10.56
N MET A 182 3.66 5.85 -9.28
CA MET A 182 3.54 7.25 -8.82
C MET A 182 4.89 7.97 -8.92
N THR A 183 5.95 7.33 -8.46
CA THR A 183 7.32 7.85 -8.52
C THR A 183 7.76 8.18 -9.94
N GLU A 184 7.41 7.32 -10.89
CA GLU A 184 7.77 7.46 -12.31
C GLU A 184 6.96 8.53 -13.06
N THR A 185 6.08 9.26 -12.38
CA THR A 185 5.49 10.51 -12.91
C THR A 185 6.39 11.73 -12.71
N GLY A 186 7.40 11.62 -11.84
CA GLY A 186 8.27 12.73 -11.43
C GLY A 186 7.72 13.58 -10.28
N ILE A 187 6.56 13.23 -9.69
CA ILE A 187 5.93 14.01 -8.61
C ILE A 187 6.82 14.19 -7.36
N PHE A 188 7.82 13.32 -7.17
CA PHE A 188 8.77 13.36 -6.05
C PHE A 188 10.18 13.85 -6.42
N ASP A 189 10.43 14.27 -7.67
CA ASP A 189 11.78 14.58 -8.17
C ASP A 189 12.38 15.86 -7.60
N ASP A 190 11.52 16.78 -7.16
CA ASP A 190 11.84 18.11 -6.60
C ASP A 190 11.67 18.15 -5.08
N VAL A 191 11.37 17.03 -4.44
CA VAL A 191 11.04 16.96 -3.01
C VAL A 191 12.32 17.05 -2.17
N ASP A 192 12.38 18.02 -1.26
CA ASP A 192 13.47 18.15 -0.29
C ASP A 192 13.26 17.24 0.93
N PHE A 193 12.01 17.08 1.36
CA PHE A 193 11.65 16.28 2.53
C PHE A 193 10.44 15.39 2.28
N PHE A 194 10.55 14.10 2.60
CA PHE A 194 9.48 13.10 2.46
C PHE A 194 9.15 12.42 3.79
N PHE A 195 7.86 12.30 4.09
CA PHE A 195 7.36 11.58 5.25
C PHE A 195 6.25 10.60 4.86
N GLY A 196 6.56 9.30 4.96
CA GLY A 196 5.56 8.24 5.00
C GLY A 196 5.05 8.01 6.42
N ASN A 197 3.93 7.32 6.57
CA ASN A 197 3.41 6.97 7.89
C ASN A 197 2.59 5.69 7.91
N HIS A 198 2.36 5.17 9.11
CA HIS A 198 1.43 4.08 9.37
C HIS A 198 0.83 4.20 10.77
N LEU A 199 -0.39 3.74 10.98
CA LEU A 199 -1.03 3.63 12.28
C LEU A 199 -1.05 2.20 12.84
N GLY A 200 -1.17 2.05 14.16
CA GLY A 200 -1.47 0.76 14.78
C GLY A 200 -0.27 0.06 15.43
N PHE A 201 -0.04 -1.20 15.05
CA PHE A 201 0.86 -2.16 15.72
C PHE A 201 0.47 -2.54 17.16
N ASN A 202 -0.79 -2.28 17.54
CA ASN A 202 -1.31 -2.49 18.89
C ASN A 202 -0.44 -1.80 19.98
N LEU A 203 0.12 -0.64 19.62
CA LEU A 203 0.84 0.23 20.55
C LEU A 203 -0.15 1.08 21.35
N PRO A 204 0.22 1.61 22.52
CA PRO A 204 -0.63 2.58 23.23
C PRO A 204 -1.00 3.77 22.34
N THR A 205 -2.29 4.14 22.31
CA THR A 205 -2.77 5.33 21.58
C THR A 205 -2.04 6.57 22.07
N GLY A 206 -1.42 7.29 21.14
CA GLY A 206 -0.58 8.45 21.45
C GLY A 206 0.91 8.21 21.35
N THR A 207 1.35 6.96 21.17
CA THR A 207 2.75 6.64 20.86
C THR A 207 3.10 7.18 19.48
N ILE A 208 4.25 7.83 19.32
CA ILE A 208 4.76 8.25 18.00
C ILE A 208 6.22 7.77 17.87
N SER A 209 6.54 7.11 16.76
CA SER A 209 7.89 6.67 16.45
C SER A 209 8.33 7.11 15.05
N PRO A 210 9.22 8.12 14.97
CA PRO A 210 9.91 8.53 13.74
C PRO A 210 10.98 7.57 13.20
N GLU A 211 11.24 6.48 13.93
CA GLU A 211 12.25 5.47 13.62
C GLU A 211 11.72 4.08 14.01
N PRO A 212 10.78 3.52 13.23
CA PRO A 212 9.98 2.39 13.66
C PRO A 212 10.73 1.05 13.58
N GLY A 213 11.79 0.97 12.76
CA GLY A 213 12.60 -0.22 12.58
C GLY A 213 13.01 -0.41 11.13
N VAL A 214 13.07 -1.67 10.68
CA VAL A 214 13.53 -2.05 9.34
C VAL A 214 12.33 -2.57 8.53
N PHE A 215 12.18 -2.09 7.30
CA PHE A 215 11.33 -2.73 6.28
C PHE A 215 12.19 -3.64 5.41
N LEU A 216 11.69 -4.85 5.14
CA LEU A 216 12.36 -5.78 4.23
C LEU A 216 12.11 -5.37 2.78
N ALA A 217 13.16 -5.39 1.96
CA ALA A 217 13.03 -5.36 0.51
C ALA A 217 12.22 -6.58 0.04
N SER A 218 11.32 -6.38 -0.92
CA SER A 218 10.36 -7.40 -1.37
C SER A 218 10.22 -7.43 -2.89
N THR A 219 10.05 -8.63 -3.43
CA THR A 219 9.61 -8.83 -4.82
C THR A 219 8.41 -9.77 -4.81
N LYS A 220 7.30 -9.34 -5.40
CA LYS A 220 6.13 -10.18 -5.67
C LYS A 220 6.19 -10.67 -7.11
N LEU A 221 5.88 -11.94 -7.33
CA LEU A 221 5.89 -12.58 -8.66
C LEU A 221 4.59 -13.34 -8.86
N ASP A 222 4.05 -13.24 -10.07
CA ASP A 222 3.01 -14.14 -10.56
C ASP A 222 3.65 -15.07 -11.62
N ALA A 223 3.37 -16.37 -11.53
CA ALA A 223 3.85 -17.37 -12.46
C ALA A 223 2.68 -18.14 -13.09
N THR A 224 2.58 -18.08 -14.42
CA THR A 224 1.55 -18.77 -15.21
C THR A 224 2.16 -19.94 -15.97
N PHE A 225 1.80 -21.15 -15.55
CA PHE A 225 2.26 -22.39 -16.17
C PHE A 225 1.26 -22.83 -17.25
N THR A 226 1.78 -23.10 -18.45
CA THR A 226 1.02 -23.58 -19.61
C THR A 226 1.51 -24.96 -20.02
N GLY A 227 0.63 -25.94 -19.89
CA GLY A 227 0.83 -27.33 -20.28
C GLY A 227 -0.06 -27.72 -21.46
N LEU A 228 -0.48 -28.98 -21.50
CA LEU A 228 -1.31 -29.54 -22.56
C LEU A 228 -2.33 -30.51 -21.96
N ALA A 229 -3.61 -30.28 -22.30
CA ALA A 229 -4.69 -31.12 -21.83
C ALA A 229 -4.64 -32.49 -22.50
N ALA A 230 -4.99 -33.53 -21.73
CA ALA A 230 -5.23 -34.87 -22.23
C ALA A 230 -6.27 -35.58 -21.37
N HIS A 231 -6.95 -36.56 -21.94
CA HIS A 231 -7.87 -37.40 -21.18
C HIS A 231 -7.06 -38.32 -20.26
N SER A 232 -7.22 -38.20 -18.94
CA SER A 232 -6.36 -38.86 -17.96
C SER A 232 -6.35 -40.38 -18.05
N GLY A 233 -7.47 -40.99 -18.49
CA GLY A 233 -7.57 -42.45 -18.67
C GLY A 233 -7.34 -42.99 -20.07
N ALA A 234 -7.41 -42.16 -21.12
CA ALA A 234 -7.42 -42.64 -22.50
C ALA A 234 -6.08 -42.42 -23.19
N ASP A 235 -5.51 -41.22 -23.01
CA ASP A 235 -4.23 -40.83 -23.61
C ASP A 235 -3.37 -40.01 -22.63
N PRO A 236 -3.12 -40.48 -21.38
CA PRO A 236 -2.38 -39.71 -20.38
C PRO A 236 -0.99 -39.25 -20.87
N GLN A 237 -0.33 -40.06 -21.70
CA GLN A 237 0.99 -39.79 -22.27
C GLN A 237 1.04 -38.58 -23.22
N LYS A 238 -0.11 -38.08 -23.69
CA LYS A 238 -0.17 -36.88 -24.55
C LYS A 238 -0.23 -35.57 -23.75
N GLY A 239 -0.47 -35.65 -22.44
CA GLY A 239 -0.65 -34.47 -21.59
C GLY A 239 0.66 -33.93 -21.02
N LYS A 240 0.66 -32.62 -20.71
CA LYS A 240 1.72 -31.93 -19.98
C LYS A 240 1.09 -31.23 -18.79
N ASN A 241 1.41 -31.70 -17.58
CA ASN A 241 0.61 -31.39 -16.40
C ASN A 241 1.12 -30.13 -15.68
N ALA A 242 0.49 -28.99 -15.97
CA ALA A 242 0.85 -27.70 -15.38
C ALA A 242 0.58 -27.64 -13.86
N LEU A 243 -0.40 -28.40 -13.35
CA LEU A 243 -0.64 -28.50 -11.90
C LEU A 243 0.58 -29.10 -11.21
N LEU A 244 1.13 -30.19 -11.74
CA LEU A 244 2.31 -30.83 -11.15
C LEU A 244 3.55 -29.95 -11.29
N ALA A 245 3.70 -29.22 -12.40
CA ALA A 245 4.74 -28.21 -12.56
C ALA A 245 4.67 -27.13 -11.47
N GLY A 246 3.47 -26.56 -11.25
CA GLY A 246 3.23 -25.56 -10.20
C GLY A 246 3.44 -26.12 -8.79
N ALA A 247 2.96 -27.34 -8.50
CA ALA A 247 3.15 -27.98 -7.20
C ALA A 247 4.64 -28.25 -6.90
N ALA A 248 5.38 -28.75 -7.89
CA ALA A 248 6.82 -28.96 -7.77
C ALA A 248 7.57 -27.62 -7.58
N ALA A 249 7.17 -26.57 -8.31
CA ALA A 249 7.73 -25.23 -8.13
C ALA A 249 7.52 -24.73 -6.70
N ALA A 250 6.31 -24.86 -6.16
CA ALA A 250 5.99 -24.42 -4.80
C ALA A 250 6.90 -25.10 -3.76
N LEU A 251 7.05 -26.43 -3.84
CA LEU A 251 7.96 -27.16 -2.95
C LEU A 251 9.42 -26.74 -3.16
N ALA A 252 9.85 -26.61 -4.43
CA ALA A 252 11.23 -26.26 -4.76
C ALA A 252 11.61 -24.88 -4.21
N ILE A 253 10.76 -23.86 -4.34
CA ILE A 253 11.05 -22.51 -3.85
C ILE A 253 11.06 -22.45 -2.31
N HIS A 254 10.23 -23.23 -1.63
CA HIS A 254 10.32 -23.34 -0.18
C HIS A 254 11.61 -24.04 0.30
N GLY A 255 12.31 -24.74 -0.61
CA GLY A 255 13.66 -25.26 -0.42
C GLY A 255 14.79 -24.34 -0.91
N ILE A 256 14.59 -23.02 -1.02
CA ILE A 256 15.69 -22.07 -1.26
C ILE A 256 16.59 -22.04 -0.01
N THR A 257 17.89 -22.22 -0.22
CA THR A 257 18.89 -22.09 0.85
C THR A 257 18.95 -20.65 1.31
N ARG A 258 18.79 -20.42 2.61
CA ARG A 258 18.89 -19.08 3.20
C ARG A 258 20.35 -18.77 3.55
N PRO A 259 20.87 -17.58 3.21
CA PRO A 259 22.19 -17.14 3.67
C PRO A 259 22.28 -17.18 5.21
N ILE A 260 23.43 -17.59 5.74
CA ILE A 260 23.64 -17.74 7.19
C ILE A 260 23.66 -16.36 7.85
N GLY A 261 22.86 -16.17 8.90
CA GLY A 261 22.84 -14.94 9.70
C GLY A 261 21.97 -13.81 9.12
N GLU A 262 21.38 -14.01 7.94
CA GLU A 262 20.64 -12.98 7.22
C GLU A 262 19.12 -13.13 7.39
N VAL A 263 18.39 -12.01 7.43
CA VAL A 263 16.92 -12.03 7.51
C VAL A 263 16.31 -12.12 6.11
N THR A 264 15.66 -13.25 5.83
CA THR A 264 14.94 -13.52 4.56
C THR A 264 13.62 -14.22 4.83
N ALA A 265 12.63 -13.98 3.96
CA ALA A 265 11.35 -14.67 3.98
C ALA A 265 10.89 -15.01 2.55
N LEU A 266 10.01 -16.01 2.45
CA LEU A 266 9.32 -16.34 1.20
C LEU A 266 7.94 -16.91 1.50
N ASN A 267 7.01 -16.74 0.57
CA ASN A 267 5.70 -17.37 0.66
C ASN A 267 5.11 -17.64 -0.73
N VAL A 268 4.53 -18.82 -0.94
CA VAL A 268 3.56 -19.07 -2.02
C VAL A 268 2.18 -18.83 -1.45
N GLY A 269 1.59 -17.68 -1.75
CA GLY A 269 0.29 -17.29 -1.21
C GLY A 269 -0.88 -17.97 -1.93
N THR A 270 -0.72 -18.33 -3.20
CA THR A 270 -1.80 -18.91 -4.00
C THR A 270 -1.26 -19.85 -5.06
N LEU A 271 -1.93 -20.99 -5.25
CA LEU A 271 -1.74 -21.90 -6.37
C LEU A 271 -3.10 -22.42 -6.83
N VAL A 272 -3.55 -22.00 -8.02
CA VAL A 272 -4.82 -22.41 -8.63
C VAL A 272 -4.53 -23.17 -9.92
N ALA A 273 -5.03 -24.40 -10.05
CA ALA A 273 -4.68 -25.25 -11.19
C ALA A 273 -5.78 -26.24 -11.58
N GLY A 274 -5.80 -26.61 -12.86
CA GLY A 274 -6.72 -27.60 -13.41
C GLY A 274 -8.10 -27.05 -13.77
N GLN A 275 -8.87 -27.90 -14.48
CA GLN A 275 -10.21 -27.57 -15.00
C GLN A 275 -11.24 -28.67 -14.70
N GLY A 276 -10.81 -29.91 -14.50
CA GLY A 276 -11.70 -31.04 -14.24
C GLY A 276 -10.95 -32.27 -13.74
N ARG A 277 -11.64 -33.13 -12.99
CA ARG A 277 -11.06 -34.30 -12.30
C ARG A 277 -10.41 -35.31 -13.27
N ASN A 278 -10.96 -35.46 -14.47
CA ASN A 278 -10.54 -36.44 -15.49
C ASN A 278 -9.71 -35.83 -16.64
N VAL A 279 -9.20 -34.61 -16.45
CA VAL A 279 -8.41 -33.90 -17.46
C VAL A 279 -7.01 -33.64 -16.88
N VAL A 280 -5.97 -33.99 -17.64
CA VAL A 280 -4.59 -33.57 -17.30
C VAL A 280 -4.55 -32.05 -17.33
N ALA A 281 -4.20 -31.42 -16.21
CA ALA A 281 -4.32 -29.98 -16.03
C ALA A 281 -3.45 -29.20 -17.03
N PRO A 282 -4.03 -28.42 -17.95
CA PRO A 282 -3.27 -27.65 -18.93
C PRO A 282 -2.78 -26.30 -18.38
N ASN A 283 -3.28 -25.88 -17.21
CA ASN A 283 -3.01 -24.55 -16.65
C ASN A 283 -2.78 -24.63 -15.14
N ALA A 284 -1.85 -23.79 -14.66
CA ALA A 284 -1.70 -23.45 -13.25
C ALA A 284 -1.25 -21.98 -13.12
N PHE A 285 -1.74 -21.30 -12.09
CA PHE A 285 -1.35 -19.94 -11.75
C PHE A 285 -0.88 -19.90 -10.30
N MET A 286 0.28 -19.27 -10.07
CA MET A 286 0.92 -19.17 -8.77
C MET A 286 1.24 -17.71 -8.44
N GLN A 287 0.92 -17.29 -7.22
CA GLN A 287 1.35 -16.01 -6.68
C GLN A 287 2.30 -16.25 -5.51
N LEU A 288 3.45 -15.57 -5.53
CA LEU A 288 4.48 -15.72 -4.52
C LEU A 288 5.15 -14.38 -4.21
N GLU A 289 5.78 -14.32 -3.05
CA GLU A 289 6.66 -13.22 -2.67
C GLU A 289 7.95 -13.73 -2.02
N VAL A 290 9.01 -12.95 -2.19
CA VAL A 290 10.31 -13.14 -1.52
C VAL A 290 10.71 -11.84 -0.86
N ARG A 291 11.37 -11.94 0.29
CA ARG A 291 11.86 -10.80 1.08
C ARG A 291 13.30 -11.00 1.52
N GLY A 292 14.03 -9.90 1.63
CA GLY A 292 15.36 -9.84 2.21
C GLY A 292 15.56 -8.54 2.98
N GLU A 293 16.38 -8.56 4.02
CA GLU A 293 16.72 -7.36 4.79
C GLU A 293 17.37 -6.28 3.93
N THR A 294 18.15 -6.70 2.93
CA THR A 294 18.75 -5.82 1.93
C THR A 294 18.23 -6.16 0.53
N GLU A 295 18.46 -5.24 -0.41
CA GLU A 295 18.14 -5.44 -1.82
C GLU A 295 18.94 -6.59 -2.44
N GLU A 296 20.20 -6.80 -2.04
CA GLU A 296 21.00 -7.93 -2.55
C GLU A 296 20.43 -9.28 -2.09
N LEU A 297 19.98 -9.37 -0.84
CA LEU A 297 19.34 -10.58 -0.32
C LEU A 297 18.01 -10.83 -1.01
N ASN A 298 17.20 -9.78 -1.22
CA ASN A 298 15.95 -9.91 -1.97
C ASN A 298 16.20 -10.40 -3.40
N ALA A 299 17.19 -9.83 -4.09
CA ALA A 299 17.58 -10.22 -5.44
C ALA A 299 18.04 -11.69 -5.48
N TYR A 300 18.85 -12.13 -4.52
CA TYR A 300 19.24 -13.54 -4.40
C TYR A 300 18.02 -14.46 -4.28
N MET A 301 17.10 -14.15 -3.36
CA MET A 301 15.89 -14.95 -3.13
C MET A 301 15.01 -14.99 -4.38
N ARG A 302 14.82 -13.85 -5.05
CA ARG A 302 14.07 -13.73 -6.31
C ARG A 302 14.68 -14.58 -7.41
N ASP A 303 15.98 -14.47 -7.61
CA ASP A 303 16.66 -15.17 -8.71
C ASP A 303 16.66 -16.69 -8.47
N GLN A 304 16.79 -17.14 -7.22
CA GLN A 304 16.61 -18.55 -6.87
C GLN A 304 15.17 -19.02 -7.10
N ALA A 305 14.16 -18.22 -6.73
CA ALA A 305 12.76 -18.55 -6.97
C ALA A 305 12.46 -18.69 -8.47
N ILE A 306 12.87 -17.71 -9.29
CA ILE A 306 12.71 -17.73 -10.74
C ILE A 306 13.39 -18.97 -11.34
N ARG A 307 14.62 -19.28 -10.92
CA ARG A 307 15.35 -20.45 -11.40
C ARG A 307 14.60 -21.76 -11.10
N LYS A 308 14.08 -21.91 -9.88
CA LYS A 308 13.35 -23.11 -9.44
C LYS A 308 11.98 -23.23 -10.12
N ILE A 309 11.28 -22.12 -10.36
CA ILE A 309 10.03 -22.08 -11.12
C ILE A 309 10.28 -22.58 -12.55
N LYS A 310 11.28 -22.04 -13.24
CA LYS A 310 11.64 -22.44 -14.62
C LYS A 310 12.03 -23.92 -14.68
N ALA A 311 12.92 -24.37 -13.79
CA ALA A 311 13.33 -25.77 -13.74
C ALA A 311 12.15 -26.73 -13.47
N SER A 312 11.17 -26.30 -12.67
CA SER A 312 9.97 -27.10 -12.41
C SER A 312 9.02 -27.14 -13.61
N ALA A 313 8.90 -26.05 -14.37
CA ALA A 313 8.17 -26.07 -15.64
C ALA A 313 8.82 -27.02 -16.65
N ASP A 314 10.15 -26.93 -16.80
CA ASP A 314 10.94 -27.78 -17.70
C ASP A 314 10.82 -29.27 -17.32
N MET A 315 10.82 -29.61 -16.03
CA MET A 315 10.69 -30.99 -15.54
C MET A 315 9.39 -31.68 -15.99
N TYR A 316 8.34 -30.91 -16.29
CA TYR A 316 7.04 -31.41 -16.75
C TYR A 316 6.72 -30.98 -18.19
N ASP A 317 7.73 -30.59 -18.97
CA ASP A 317 7.61 -30.12 -20.35
C ASP A 317 6.60 -28.97 -20.54
N CYS A 318 6.37 -28.17 -19.50
CA CYS A 318 5.46 -27.04 -19.48
C CYS A 318 6.21 -25.73 -19.80
N GLN A 319 5.49 -24.76 -20.33
CA GLN A 319 5.97 -23.38 -20.42
C GLN A 319 5.60 -22.63 -19.14
N VAL A 320 6.38 -21.60 -18.80
CA VAL A 320 6.04 -20.69 -17.70
C VAL A 320 6.34 -19.24 -18.09
N ASP A 321 5.36 -18.37 -17.89
CA ASP A 321 5.53 -16.93 -17.91
C ASP A 321 5.61 -16.41 -16.48
N ILE A 322 6.54 -15.51 -16.19
CA ILE A 322 6.77 -14.96 -14.84
C ILE A 322 6.79 -13.45 -14.94
N VAL A 323 5.88 -12.80 -14.23
CA VAL A 323 5.76 -11.35 -14.20
C VAL A 323 6.02 -10.80 -12.80
N LYS A 324 6.71 -9.67 -12.71
CA LYS A 324 6.84 -8.92 -11.46
C LYS A 324 5.49 -8.28 -11.14
N ALA A 325 4.94 -8.60 -9.97
CA ALA A 325 3.62 -8.17 -9.55
C ALA A 325 3.65 -7.03 -8.52
N GLY A 326 4.81 -6.73 -7.94
CA GLY A 326 5.03 -5.65 -6.96
C GLY A 326 6.47 -5.67 -6.44
N GLU A 327 6.93 -4.55 -5.90
CA GLU A 327 8.25 -4.45 -5.27
C GLU A 327 8.31 -3.40 -4.16
N ALA A 328 9.18 -3.61 -3.18
CA ALA A 328 9.61 -2.63 -2.19
C ALA A 328 11.12 -2.72 -2.01
N THR A 329 11.76 -1.62 -1.63
CA THR A 329 13.21 -1.57 -1.39
C THR A 329 13.50 -1.59 0.11
N GLU A 330 14.78 -1.72 0.47
CA GLU A 330 15.23 -1.61 1.85
C GLU A 330 14.92 -0.19 2.39
N PHE A 331 14.60 -0.11 3.68
CA PHE A 331 14.36 1.17 4.34
C PHE A 331 15.64 1.77 4.90
N LYS A 332 16.04 2.91 4.35
CA LYS A 332 17.19 3.70 4.78
C LYS A 332 16.76 5.15 5.05
N PRO A 333 16.21 5.45 6.23
CA PRO A 333 15.78 6.81 6.56
C PRO A 333 16.96 7.76 6.81
N ASP A 334 16.72 9.05 6.63
CA ASP A 334 17.69 10.11 6.86
C ASP A 334 17.62 10.66 8.28
N GLN A 335 18.76 10.75 8.97
CA GLN A 335 18.84 11.21 10.37
C GLN A 335 18.19 12.59 10.57
N GLU A 336 18.34 13.50 9.61
CA GLU A 336 17.75 14.84 9.71
C GLU A 336 16.22 14.80 9.69
N ALA A 337 15.62 13.99 8.81
CA ALA A 337 14.17 13.81 8.77
C ALA A 337 13.66 13.15 10.05
N ILE A 338 14.39 12.17 10.57
CA ILE A 338 14.11 11.52 11.87
C ILE A 338 14.10 12.56 13.00
N GLU A 339 15.11 13.43 13.10
CA GLU A 339 15.18 14.43 14.17
C GLU A 339 14.09 15.50 14.05
N LEU A 340 13.74 15.93 12.83
CA LEU A 340 12.61 16.85 12.61
C LEU A 340 11.29 16.23 13.08
N ALA A 341 11.03 14.97 12.73
CA ALA A 341 9.85 14.25 13.22
C ALA A 341 9.89 14.04 14.74
N TYR A 342 11.06 13.78 15.33
CA TYR A 342 11.17 13.72 16.79
C TYR A 342 10.78 15.04 17.45
N ILE A 343 11.28 16.17 16.94
CA ILE A 343 10.94 17.49 17.47
C ILE A 343 9.43 17.75 17.32
N ALA A 344 8.84 17.42 16.18
CA ALA A 344 7.41 17.57 15.94
C ALA A 344 6.54 16.73 16.90
N ALA A 345 7.02 15.54 17.29
CA ALA A 345 6.31 14.61 18.16
C ALA A 345 6.37 14.99 19.66
N ARG A 346 7.40 15.70 20.13
CA ARG A 346 7.68 15.92 21.59
C ARG A 346 6.52 16.48 22.40
N ASN A 347 5.70 17.34 21.82
CA ASN A 347 4.59 18.01 22.51
C ASN A 347 3.21 17.46 22.08
N VAL A 348 3.21 16.37 21.30
CA VAL A 348 1.99 15.74 20.77
C VAL A 348 1.79 14.35 21.37
N THR A 349 2.88 13.60 21.53
CA THR A 349 2.86 12.29 22.17
C THR A 349 2.32 12.42 23.59
N THR A 350 1.27 11.66 23.89
CA THR A 350 0.72 11.53 25.25
C THR A 350 1.31 10.30 25.97
N GLU A 351 2.08 9.49 25.24
CA GLU A 351 2.75 8.28 25.70
C GLU A 351 4.26 8.38 25.43
N GLU A 352 4.95 7.23 25.34
CA GLU A 352 6.39 7.16 25.09
C GLU A 352 6.78 7.64 23.67
N LEU A 353 7.76 8.55 23.60
CA LEU A 353 8.47 8.87 22.37
C LEU A 353 9.52 7.78 22.13
N ALA A 354 9.15 6.71 21.42
CA ALA A 354 10.00 5.54 21.26
C ALA A 354 11.22 5.82 20.36
N ARG A 355 12.42 5.48 20.84
CA ARG A 355 13.69 5.54 20.11
C ARG A 355 14.46 4.21 20.21
N PRO A 356 14.69 3.50 19.10
CA PRO A 356 13.75 3.06 18.07
C PRO A 356 12.78 1.98 18.60
N LEU A 357 11.64 1.74 17.92
CA LEU A 357 10.68 0.69 18.32
C LEU A 357 11.21 -0.74 18.09
N GLY A 358 12.20 -0.91 17.22
CA GLY A 358 12.76 -2.23 16.88
C GLY A 358 11.75 -3.16 16.20
N LEU A 359 10.71 -2.62 15.55
CA LEU A 359 9.73 -3.44 14.85
C LEU A 359 10.41 -4.13 13.67
N LYS A 360 10.24 -5.44 13.57
CA LYS A 360 10.52 -6.20 12.36
C LYS A 360 9.29 -6.08 11.46
N LEU A 361 9.22 -4.95 10.77
CA LEU A 361 8.12 -4.64 9.89
C LEU A 361 8.21 -5.50 8.63
N GLY A 362 7.08 -5.74 7.99
CA GLY A 362 7.01 -6.51 6.74
C GLY A 362 7.76 -5.81 5.62
N SER A 363 7.01 -5.22 4.70
CA SER A 363 7.52 -4.49 3.54
C SER A 363 6.50 -3.41 3.25
N GLU A 364 6.99 -2.24 2.83
CA GLU A 364 6.19 -1.05 2.60
C GLU A 364 6.78 -0.37 1.35
N ASP A 365 5.94 -0.03 0.39
CA ASP A 365 6.40 0.47 -0.91
C ASP A 365 6.70 1.97 -0.91
N CYS A 366 6.33 2.71 0.14
CA CYS A 366 6.81 4.08 0.36
C CYS A 366 8.35 4.16 0.38
N THR A 367 9.04 3.04 0.64
CA THR A 367 10.50 2.91 0.51
C THR A 367 10.99 3.28 -0.89
N ILE A 368 10.21 3.01 -1.94
CA ILE A 368 10.52 3.41 -3.32
C ILE A 368 10.41 4.93 -3.48
N MET A 369 9.39 5.55 -2.89
CA MET A 369 9.24 7.01 -2.92
C MET A 369 10.40 7.69 -2.20
N LEU A 370 10.71 7.23 -0.99
CA LEU A 370 11.87 7.71 -0.22
C LEU A 370 13.16 7.57 -1.04
N ARG A 371 13.36 6.42 -1.70
CA ARG A 371 14.53 6.18 -2.53
C ARG A 371 14.63 7.17 -3.69
N ARG A 372 13.51 7.51 -4.35
CA ARG A 372 13.49 8.52 -5.41
C ARG A 372 13.88 9.89 -4.89
N VAL A 373 13.31 10.29 -3.77
CA VAL A 373 13.60 11.57 -3.11
C VAL A 373 15.10 11.68 -2.81
N GLN A 374 15.69 10.62 -2.24
CA GLN A 374 17.12 10.54 -1.97
C GLN A 374 17.99 10.55 -3.24
N GLN A 375 17.55 9.93 -4.33
CA GLN A 375 18.24 9.97 -5.62
C GLN A 375 18.33 11.40 -6.20
N HIS A 376 17.39 12.27 -5.84
CA HIS A 376 17.40 13.70 -6.21
C HIS A 376 17.93 14.63 -5.10
N GLY A 377 18.52 14.07 -4.05
CA GLY A 377 19.18 14.82 -2.98
C GLY A 377 18.27 15.27 -1.83
N GLY A 378 16.98 14.93 -1.88
CA GLY A 378 16.06 15.10 -0.75
C GLY A 378 16.30 14.07 0.35
N LYS A 379 15.54 14.20 1.44
CA LYS A 379 15.67 13.37 2.65
C LYS A 379 14.30 12.88 3.09
N GLY A 380 14.24 11.81 3.88
CA GLY A 380 12.96 11.42 4.45
C GLY A 380 13.00 10.32 5.50
N THR A 381 11.85 10.07 6.09
CA THR A 381 11.65 8.98 7.05
C THR A 381 10.21 8.46 7.00
N PHE A 382 9.92 7.50 7.87
CA PHE A 382 8.61 6.91 8.07
C PHE A 382 8.21 7.04 9.54
N VAL A 383 6.98 7.46 9.79
CA VAL A 383 6.47 7.71 11.14
C VAL A 383 5.38 6.72 11.50
N VAL A 384 5.54 6.00 12.60
CA VAL A 384 4.47 5.15 13.16
C VAL A 384 3.68 5.93 14.20
N PHE A 385 2.37 5.99 14.01
CA PHE A 385 1.39 6.47 14.99
C PHE A 385 0.77 5.28 15.71
N GLY A 386 1.24 5.01 16.93
CA GLY A 386 0.72 3.91 17.72
C GLY A 386 -0.72 4.14 18.16
N CYS A 387 -1.53 3.09 18.02
CA CYS A 387 -2.88 3.05 18.55
C CYS A 387 -3.30 1.63 18.91
N ARG A 388 -4.16 1.53 19.91
CA ARG A 388 -4.71 0.24 20.34
C ARG A 388 -5.54 -0.34 19.22
N THR A 389 -5.42 -1.65 19.01
CA THR A 389 -6.20 -2.36 18.00
C THR A 389 -6.96 -3.53 18.63
N SER A 390 -8.15 -3.85 18.12
CA SER A 390 -8.93 -5.01 18.57
C SER A 390 -8.37 -6.34 18.05
N ALA A 391 -7.62 -6.30 16.95
CA ALA A 391 -6.91 -7.45 16.38
C ALA A 391 -5.60 -7.00 15.70
N GLY A 392 -4.78 -7.96 15.28
CA GLY A 392 -3.60 -7.65 14.48
C GLY A 392 -3.98 -7.14 13.08
N HIS A 393 -3.06 -6.43 12.43
CA HIS A 393 -3.20 -6.08 11.01
C HIS A 393 -3.50 -7.32 10.17
N HIS A 394 -4.36 -7.15 9.16
CA HIS A 394 -4.83 -8.18 8.21
C HIS A 394 -5.69 -9.28 8.85
N GLN A 395 -6.24 -9.03 10.04
CA GLN A 395 -7.18 -9.93 10.70
C GLN A 395 -8.61 -9.40 10.57
N ARG A 396 -9.56 -10.32 10.44
CA ARG A 396 -10.99 -10.02 10.22
C ARG A 396 -11.70 -9.22 11.33
N LEU A 397 -11.10 -9.13 12.51
CA LEU A 397 -11.61 -8.38 13.68
C LEU A 397 -10.84 -7.08 13.90
N PHE A 398 -10.01 -6.66 12.94
CA PHE A 398 -9.21 -5.45 13.06
C PHE A 398 -10.09 -4.21 13.16
N ASP A 399 -9.80 -3.39 14.15
CA ASP A 399 -10.26 -2.02 14.29
C ASP A 399 -9.25 -1.30 15.18
N PHE A 400 -9.25 0.02 15.15
CA PHE A 400 -8.30 0.85 15.87
C PHE A 400 -8.95 2.07 16.51
N ASP A 401 -8.31 2.54 17.58
CA ASP A 401 -8.69 3.73 18.32
C ASP A 401 -8.61 5.00 17.44
N GLU A 402 -9.77 5.58 17.12
CA GLU A 402 -9.92 6.71 16.18
C GLU A 402 -9.26 8.02 16.66
N GLU A 403 -8.94 8.15 17.96
CA GLU A 403 -8.24 9.33 18.50
C GLU A 403 -6.88 9.58 17.82
N VAL A 404 -6.26 8.51 17.30
CA VAL A 404 -4.98 8.56 16.58
C VAL A 404 -4.99 9.56 15.41
N ILE A 405 -6.16 9.79 14.79
CA ILE A 405 -6.30 10.73 13.66
C ILE A 405 -5.99 12.16 14.12
N GLY A 406 -6.51 12.57 15.28
CA GLY A 406 -6.25 13.89 15.87
C GLY A 406 -4.80 14.04 16.35
N ILE A 407 -4.21 12.96 16.87
CA ILE A 407 -2.79 12.91 17.26
C ILE A 407 -1.89 13.12 16.04
N ALA A 408 -2.13 12.38 14.95
CA ALA A 408 -1.39 12.53 13.71
C ALA A 408 -1.51 13.94 13.12
N LEU A 409 -2.71 14.53 13.13
CA LEU A 409 -2.89 15.92 12.69
C LEU A 409 -2.01 16.88 13.50
N ARG A 410 -2.04 16.81 14.84
CA ARG A 410 -1.20 17.66 15.71
C ARG A 410 0.29 17.49 15.45
N PHE A 411 0.73 16.28 15.13
CA PHE A 411 2.10 16.01 14.71
C PHE A 411 2.45 16.79 13.43
N TYR A 412 1.60 16.70 12.39
CA TYR A 412 1.84 17.41 11.13
C TYR A 412 1.73 18.93 11.26
N GLN A 413 0.88 19.43 12.16
CA GLN A 413 0.79 20.85 12.50
C GLN A 413 2.12 21.41 13.03
N ASN A 414 2.92 20.57 13.72
CA ASN A 414 4.26 20.94 14.15
C ASN A 414 5.32 20.71 13.06
N LEU A 415 5.23 19.60 12.32
CA LEU A 415 6.24 19.20 11.34
C LEU A 415 6.28 20.15 10.13
N ILE A 416 5.12 20.46 9.55
CA ILE A 416 5.03 21.22 8.30
C ILE A 416 5.73 22.59 8.40
N PRO A 417 5.42 23.44 9.40
CA PRO A 417 6.03 24.76 9.50
C PRO A 417 7.54 24.74 9.74
N MET A 418 8.06 23.68 10.38
CA MET A 418 9.50 23.50 10.58
C MET A 418 10.24 23.25 9.27
N ILE A 419 9.58 22.64 8.28
CA ILE A 419 10.17 22.30 7.00
C ILE A 419 9.97 23.45 6.02
N VAL A 420 8.72 23.80 5.73
CA VAL A 420 8.41 24.74 4.64
C VAL A 420 8.62 26.20 5.01
N GLY A 421 8.91 26.47 6.29
CA GLY A 421 9.11 27.81 6.84
C GLY A 421 7.80 28.57 7.03
N ILE A 422 7.84 29.57 7.91
CA ILE A 422 6.75 30.52 8.15
C ILE A 422 7.22 31.90 7.69
N LYS A 423 6.30 32.69 7.12
CA LYS A 423 6.50 34.09 6.73
C LYS A 423 7.06 34.99 7.84
#